data_AF-A0A8B3DJD1-F1
#
_entry.id   AF-A0A8B3DJD1-F1
#
_cell.length_a   1.000
_cell.length_b   1.000
_cell.length_c   1.000
_cell.angle_alpha   90.00
_cell.angle_beta   90.00
_cell.angle_gamma   90.00
#
_symmetry.space_group_name_H-M   'P 1'
#
loop_
_entity.id
_entity.type
_entity.pdbx_description
1 polymer ?
#
loop_
_entity_poly.entity_id
_entity_poly.type
_entity_poly.pdbx_seq_one_letter_code
_entity_poly.pdbx_strand_id
1 'polypeptide(L)'
;MFIALLQTFLLRTFTLLRLIPNDVILTKQLDRYPDITKRLDEYRELIENIEKQTHYFSSEQGVWSKHHALLHDEYLQYLLTLRNPSPHQMHHLRERPKCLSS
;
A
#
# COMPACT_ATOMS: atom_id res chain seq x y z
N MET A 1 -18.37 -16.56 -19.05
CA MET A 1 -19.35 -15.83 -18.20
C MET A 1 -19.85 -16.67 -17.01
N PHE A 2 -20.22 -17.94 -17.20
CA PHE A 2 -20.72 -18.83 -16.14
C PHE A 2 -19.72 -19.13 -15.00
N ILE A 3 -18.45 -19.34 -15.35
CA ILE A 3 -17.39 -19.68 -14.38
C ILE A 3 -17.16 -18.53 -13.38
N ALA A 4 -17.15 -17.28 -13.84
CA ALA A 4 -16.94 -16.12 -12.97
C ALA A 4 -18.10 -15.91 -11.98
N LEU A 5 -19.34 -16.20 -12.41
CA LEU A 5 -20.52 -16.15 -11.56
C LEU A 5 -20.47 -17.26 -10.48
N LEU A 6 -20.10 -18.48 -10.87
CA LEU A 6 -19.93 -19.60 -9.96
C LEU A 6 -18.81 -19.33 -8.93
N GLN A 7 -17.66 -18.83 -9.38
CA GLN A 7 -16.55 -18.46 -8.50
C GLN A 7 -16.96 -17.39 -7.48
N THR A 8 -17.69 -16.36 -7.92
CA THR A 8 -18.14 -15.28 -7.03
C THR A 8 -19.16 -15.79 -6.00
N PHE A 9 -20.04 -16.70 -6.41
CA PHE A 9 -21.01 -17.34 -5.53
C PHE A 9 -20.33 -18.23 -4.49
N LEU A 10 -19.38 -19.08 -4.90
CA LEU A 10 -18.61 -19.94 -4.02
C LEU A 10 -17.78 -19.13 -3.02
N LEU A 11 -17.11 -18.07 -3.48
CA LEU A 11 -16.34 -17.20 -2.59
C LEU A 11 -17.24 -16.57 -1.52
N ARG A 12 -18.39 -15.99 -1.90
CA ARG A 12 -19.33 -15.37 -0.95
C ARG A 12 -19.88 -16.37 0.07
N THR A 13 -20.26 -17.57 -0.38
CA THR A 13 -20.81 -18.61 0.49
C THR A 13 -19.75 -19.12 1.47
N PHE A 14 -18.52 -19.34 1.03
CA PHE A 14 -17.42 -19.75 1.90
C PHE A 14 -16.98 -18.65 2.88
N THR A 15 -17.03 -17.37 2.49
CA THR A 15 -16.83 -16.26 3.42
C THR A 15 -17.93 -16.19 4.49
N LEU A 16 -19.20 -16.34 4.10
CA LEU A 16 -20.33 -16.35 5.05
C LEU A 16 -20.25 -17.50 6.05
N LEU A 17 -19.82 -18.68 5.59
CA LEU A 17 -19.64 -19.87 6.42
C LEU A 17 -18.33 -19.86 7.25
N ARG A 18 -17.54 -18.78 7.18
CA ARG A 18 -16.20 -18.66 7.83
C ARG A 18 -15.22 -19.79 7.44
N LEU A 19 -15.42 -20.39 6.26
CA LEU A 19 -14.52 -21.39 5.70
C LEU A 19 -13.31 -20.73 5.03
N ILE A 20 -13.40 -19.43 4.75
CA ILE A 20 -12.27 -18.60 4.33
C ILE A 20 -11.84 -17.76 5.55
N PRO A 21 -10.53 -17.70 5.85
CA PRO A 21 -10.01 -16.84 6.91
C PRO A 21 -10.42 -15.36 6.68
N ASN A 22 -10.88 -14.66 7.72
CA ASN A 22 -11.35 -13.27 7.62
C ASN A 22 -10.20 -12.28 7.28
N ASP A 23 -8.96 -12.72 7.42
CA ASP A 23 -7.72 -12.03 7.10
C ASP A 23 -7.37 -12.06 5.61
N VAL A 24 -8.16 -12.73 4.77
CA VAL A 24 -7.97 -12.70 3.31
C VAL A 24 -8.38 -11.34 2.75
N ILE A 25 -7.39 -10.52 2.43
CA ILE A 25 -7.58 -9.24 1.74
C ILE A 25 -7.89 -9.51 0.26
N LEU A 26 -9.07 -9.10 -0.19
CA LEU A 26 -9.43 -9.09 -1.60
C LEU A 26 -8.67 -7.96 -2.30
N THR A 27 -8.07 -8.22 -3.46
CA THR A 27 -7.35 -7.19 -4.25
C THR A 27 -8.20 -5.96 -4.54
N LYS A 28 -9.53 -6.13 -4.73
CA LYS A 28 -10.49 -5.02 -4.87
C LYS A 28 -10.56 -4.07 -3.67
N GLN A 29 -10.12 -4.50 -2.49
CA GLN A 29 -10.04 -3.64 -1.31
C GLN A 29 -8.86 -2.66 -1.42
N LEU A 30 -7.85 -2.96 -2.23
CA LEU A 30 -6.74 -2.04 -2.53
C LEU A 30 -7.19 -0.86 -3.39
N ASP A 31 -8.24 -1.04 -4.21
CA ASP A 31 -8.85 0.01 -5.03
C ASP A 31 -9.86 0.88 -4.26
N ARG A 32 -10.16 0.55 -2.99
CA ARG A 32 -11.13 1.32 -2.20
C ARG A 32 -10.54 2.69 -1.83
N TYR A 33 -11.26 3.76 -2.18
CA TYR A 33 -10.83 5.14 -1.97
C TYR A 33 -10.22 5.42 -0.57
N PRO A 34 -9.03 6.05 -0.49
CA PRO A 34 -8.10 6.29 -1.59
C PRO A 34 -7.46 4.99 -2.09
N ASP A 35 -7.27 4.86 -3.40
CA ASP A 35 -6.55 3.75 -4.04
C ASP A 35 -5.12 3.60 -3.47
N ILE A 36 -4.58 2.38 -3.45
CA ILE A 36 -3.23 2.07 -2.95
C ILE A 36 -2.14 2.91 -3.61
N THR A 37 -2.25 3.22 -4.91
CA THR A 37 -1.31 4.10 -5.60
C THR A 37 -1.31 5.50 -4.98
N LYS A 38 -2.51 6.05 -4.74
CA LYS A 38 -2.68 7.36 -4.12
C LYS A 38 -2.19 7.36 -2.67
N ARG A 39 -2.48 6.29 -1.90
CA ARG A 39 -1.98 6.13 -0.53
C ARG A 39 -0.46 6.15 -0.46
N LEU A 40 0.21 5.44 -1.36
CA LEU A 40 1.67 5.42 -1.42
C LEU A 40 2.23 6.80 -1.80
N ASP A 41 1.62 7.49 -2.76
CA ASP A 41 2.04 8.84 -3.15
C ASP A 41 1.91 9.85 -2.00
N GLU A 42 0.73 9.91 -1.37
CA GLU A 42 0.44 10.79 -0.23
C GLU A 42 1.33 10.47 0.98
N TYR A 43 1.64 9.19 1.20
CA TYR A 43 2.55 8.77 2.25
C TYR A 43 3.97 9.28 2.01
N ARG A 44 4.48 9.17 0.78
CA ARG A 44 5.81 9.68 0.42
C ARG A 44 5.87 11.21 0.54
N GLU A 45 4.83 11.90 0.10
CA GLU A 45 4.67 13.35 0.28
C GLU A 45 4.74 13.77 1.75
N LEU A 46 4.04 13.06 2.64
CA LEU A 46 4.03 13.35 4.06
C LEU A 46 5.45 13.24 4.64
N ILE A 47 6.17 12.17 4.32
CA ILE A 47 7.54 11.96 4.80
C ILE A 47 8.48 13.05 4.28
N GLU A 48 8.40 13.41 2.99
CA GLU A 48 9.19 14.50 2.40
C GLU A 48 8.91 15.83 3.09
N ASN A 49 7.65 16.14 3.37
CA ASN A 49 7.26 17.39 4.02
C ASN A 49 7.76 17.47 5.46
N ILE A 50 7.64 16.37 6.23
CA ILE A 50 8.18 16.30 7.59
C ILE A 50 9.70 16.50 7.55
N GLU A 51 10.41 15.78 6.68
CA GLU A 51 11.86 15.90 6.57
C GLU A 51 12.27 17.32 6.17
N LYS A 52 11.61 17.91 5.17
CA LYS A 52 11.91 19.27 4.68
C LYS A 52 11.70 20.33 5.75
N GLN A 53 10.72 20.15 6.64
CA GLN A 53 10.38 21.14 7.67
C GLN A 53 11.17 20.97 8.97
N THR A 54 11.57 19.73 9.29
CA THR A 54 12.06 19.40 10.64
C THR A 54 13.40 18.69 10.66
N HIS A 55 13.87 18.15 9.53
CA HIS A 55 15.01 17.23 9.46
C HIS A 55 14.92 16.02 10.40
N TYR A 56 13.69 15.64 10.78
CA TYR A 56 13.47 14.64 11.81
C TYR A 56 14.00 13.26 11.42
N PHE A 57 13.78 12.78 10.19
CA PHE A 57 14.21 11.44 9.80
C PHE A 57 15.72 11.33 9.60
N SER A 58 16.39 12.46 9.34
CA SER A 58 17.84 12.55 9.29
C SER A 58 18.49 12.74 10.66
N SER A 59 17.71 12.96 11.72
CA SER A 59 18.19 13.17 13.09
C SER A 59 18.42 11.85 13.84
N GLU A 60 19.24 11.87 14.90
CA GLU A 60 19.45 10.72 15.78
C GLU A 60 18.16 10.26 16.47
N GLN A 61 17.26 11.21 16.79
CA GLN A 61 15.97 10.92 17.41
C GLN A 61 15.02 10.21 16.44
N GLY A 62 15.22 10.38 15.13
CA GLY A 62 14.39 9.83 14.08
C GLY A 62 14.71 8.40 13.66
N VAL A 63 15.78 7.77 14.16
CA VAL A 63 16.27 6.47 13.67
C VAL A 63 15.20 5.37 13.71
N TRP A 64 14.49 5.23 14.83
CA TRP A 64 13.41 4.24 14.97
C TRP A 64 12.22 4.55 14.05
N SER A 65 11.84 5.83 13.99
CA SER A 65 10.75 6.31 13.15
C SER A 65 11.07 6.16 11.65
N LYS A 66 12.33 6.37 11.25
CA LYS A 66 12.83 6.15 9.89
C LYS A 66 12.68 4.68 9.50
N HIS A 67 13.07 3.76 10.38
CA HIS A 67 12.91 2.33 10.11
C HIS A 67 11.44 1.94 9.96
N HIS A 68 10.57 2.41 10.87
CA HIS A 68 9.14 2.16 10.77
C HIS A 68 8.55 2.75 9.48
N ALA A 69 8.98 3.96 9.12
CA ALA A 69 8.51 4.64 7.92
C ALA A 69 8.94 3.91 6.63
N LEU A 70 10.15 3.33 6.62
CA LEU A 70 10.65 2.51 5.52
C LEU A 70 9.82 1.22 5.37
N LEU A 71 9.58 0.49 6.46
CA LEU A 71 8.76 -0.73 6.41
C LEU A 71 7.35 -0.46 5.89
N HIS A 72 6.77 0.69 6.26
CA HIS A 72 5.46 1.08 5.77
C HIS A 72 5.47 1.43 4.27
N ASP A 73 6.52 2.12 3.78
CA ASP A 73 6.70 2.35 2.33
C ASP A 73 6.80 1.02 1.56
N GLU A 74 7.62 0.10 2.05
CA GLU A 74 7.83 -1.22 1.46
C GLU A 74 6.55 -2.05 1.44
N TYR A 75 5.77 -2.00 2.52
CA TYR A 75 4.47 -2.67 2.59
C TYR A 75 3.47 -2.11 1.57
N LEU A 76 3.34 -0.78 1.48
CA LEU A 76 2.46 -0.15 0.50
C LEU A 76 2.92 -0.43 -0.95
N GLN A 77 4.23 -0.47 -1.18
CA GLN A 77 4.79 -0.86 -2.46
C GLN A 77 4.48 -2.32 -2.79
N TYR A 78 4.60 -3.23 -1.81
CA TYR A 78 4.22 -4.63 -1.98
C TYR A 78 2.74 -4.77 -2.33
N LEU A 79 1.84 -4.09 -1.62
CA LEU A 79 0.42 -4.07 -1.96
C LEU A 79 0.16 -3.53 -3.38
N LEU A 80 0.91 -2.50 -3.81
CA LEU A 80 0.85 -2.01 -5.18
C LEU A 80 1.30 -3.08 -6.19
N THR A 81 2.35 -3.86 -5.91
CA THR A 81 2.76 -4.96 -6.80
C THR A 81 1.67 -6.03 -6.94
N LEU A 82 0.98 -6.37 -5.85
CA LEU A 82 -0.13 -7.33 -5.86
C LEU A 82 -1.32 -6.86 -6.68
N ARG A 83 -1.53 -5.54 -6.76
CA ARG A 83 -2.56 -4.93 -7.60
C ARG A 83 -2.25 -5.06 -9.10
N ASN A 84 -0.99 -5.21 -9.47
CA ASN A 84 -0.52 -5.24 -10.86
C ASN A 84 -0.99 -4.01 -11.69
N PRO A 85 -0.59 -2.78 -11.28
CA PRO A 85 -1.02 -1.55 -11.92
C PRO A 85 -0.47 -1.44 -13.35
N SER A 86 -1.18 -0.69 -14.19
CA SER A 86 -0.67 -0.37 -15.53
C SER A 86 0.53 0.59 -15.46
N PRO A 87 1.44 0.59 -16.44
CA PRO A 87 2.61 1.48 -16.45
C PRO A 87 2.26 2.97 -16.33
N HIS A 88 1.14 3.39 -16.91
CA HIS A 88 0.62 4.76 -16.82
C HIS A 88 0.29 5.16 -15.37
N GLN A 89 -0.23 4.22 -14.57
CA GLN A 89 -0.52 4.48 -13.15
C GLN A 89 0.75 4.56 -12.30
N MET A 90 1.84 3.93 -12.74
CA MET A 90 3.13 3.99 -12.05
C MET A 90 3.91 5.28 -12.36
N HIS A 91 3.71 5.88 -13.54
CA HIS A 91 4.44 7.09 -13.95
C HIS A 91 4.21 8.32 -13.06
N HIS A 92 3.07 8.40 -12.39
CA HIS A 92 2.73 9.53 -11.52
C HIS A 92 3.17 9.34 -10.06
N LEU A 93 3.72 8.17 -9.72
CA LEU A 93 4.12 7.85 -8.36
C LEU A 93 5.46 8.52 -8.05
N ARG A 94 5.51 9.31 -6.98
CA ARG A 94 6.78 9.88 -6.47
C ARG A 94 7.77 8.78 -6.13
N GLU A 95 9.06 9.06 -6.33
CA GLU A 95 10.11 8.15 -5.85
C GLU A 95 10.14 8.08 -4.33
N ARG A 96 10.82 7.06 -3.79
CA ARG A 96 11.00 6.92 -2.35
C ARG A 96 11.76 8.15 -1.81
N PRO A 97 11.31 8.75 -0.69
CA PRO A 97 12.01 9.87 -0.06
C PRO A 97 13.45 9.52 0.29
N LYS A 98 14.40 10.41 -0.02
CA LYS A 98 15.84 10.17 0.20
C LYS A 98 16.19 9.91 1.66
N CYS A 99 15.47 10.51 2.60
CA CYS A 99 15.67 10.29 4.03
C CYS A 99 15.33 8.86 4.47
N LEU A 100 14.56 8.11 3.68
CA LEU A 100 14.24 6.69 3.94
C LEU A 100 15.19 5.71 3.23
N SER A 101 15.98 6.17 2.25
CA SER A 101 17.08 5.36 1.70
C SER A 101 18.15 5.14 2.77
N SER A 102 18.74 3.94 2.75
CA SER A 102 19.90 3.59 3.58
C SER A 102 21.14 4.36 3.13
#